data_AF-A0A6G6YIV6-F1
#
_entry.id   AF-A0A6G6YIV6-F1
#
_cell.length_a   1.000
_cell.length_b   1.000
_cell.length_c   1.000
_cell.angle_alpha   90.00
_cell.angle_beta   90.00
_cell.angle_gamma   90.00
#
_symmetry.space_group_name_H-M   'P 1'
#
loop_
_entity.id
_entity.type
_entity.pdbx_description
1 polymer ?
#
loop_
_entity_poly.entity_id
_entity_poly.type
_entity_poly.pdbx_seq_one_letter_code
_entity_poly.pdbx_strand_id
1 'polypeptide(L)'
;MLNSIKIAIFNNRRRQAVGNIITLIYFGAKVFLSEKNTFYQYLKKIGIIVYSYEKDLNNASINNIHNHQEIEYNRNILYKELNKKTLQEQLKLSIENLHHV
;
A
#
# COMPACT_ATOMS: atom_id res chain seq x y z
N MET A 1 -0.47 -7.21 18.18
CA MET A 1 -1.39 -6.64 17.17
C MET A 1 -0.57 -5.96 16.08
N LEU A 2 -1.14 -5.72 14.89
CA LEU A 2 -0.42 -5.09 13.76
C LEU A 2 -0.06 -3.61 14.01
N ASN A 3 -0.77 -2.94 14.91
CA ASN A 3 -0.59 -1.52 15.24
C ASN A 3 0.74 -1.16 15.93
N SER A 4 1.46 -2.13 16.48
CA SER A 4 2.78 -1.92 17.10
C SER A 4 3.94 -2.15 16.14
N ILE A 5 3.67 -2.60 14.92
CA ILE A 5 4.69 -2.92 13.92
C ILE A 5 5.16 -1.64 13.25
N LYS A 6 6.46 -1.37 13.31
CA LYS A 6 7.09 -0.19 12.68
C LYS A 6 7.68 -0.49 11.30
N ILE A 7 8.04 -1.75 11.05
CA ILE A 7 8.67 -2.20 9.82
C ILE A 7 8.05 -3.53 9.42
N ALA A 8 7.68 -3.65 8.15
CA ALA A 8 7.16 -4.90 7.61
C ALA A 8 7.83 -5.21 6.27
N ILE A 9 8.30 -6.46 6.11
CA ILE A 9 9.00 -6.92 4.91
C ILE A 9 8.20 -8.07 4.30
N PHE A 10 7.88 -7.93 3.02
CA PHE A 10 7.02 -8.83 2.27
C PHE A 10 7.78 -9.39 1.06
N ASN A 11 8.35 -10.59 1.18
CA ASN A 11 9.12 -11.27 0.12
C ASN A 11 8.24 -11.93 -0.96
N ASN A 12 6.93 -11.63 -1.01
CA ASN A 12 6.04 -12.16 -2.03
C ASN A 12 6.18 -11.39 -3.34
N ARG A 13 6.40 -12.12 -4.44
CA ARG A 13 6.45 -11.58 -5.81
C ARG A 13 5.06 -11.49 -6.47
N ARG A 14 4.04 -12.12 -5.88
CA ARG A 14 2.64 -12.09 -6.33
C ARG A 14 1.79 -11.24 -5.38
N ARG A 15 0.59 -10.83 -5.83
CA ARG A 15 -0.38 -10.09 -5.01
C ARG A 15 -0.96 -10.98 -3.91
N GLN A 16 -0.35 -10.94 -2.73
CA GLN A 16 -0.79 -11.63 -1.53
C GLN A 16 -0.76 -10.65 -0.36
N ALA A 17 -1.50 -10.98 0.71
CA ALA A 17 -1.56 -10.19 1.94
C ALA A 17 -1.92 -8.70 1.74
N VAL A 18 -2.69 -8.39 0.69
CA VAL A 18 -3.07 -7.01 0.31
C VAL A 18 -3.72 -6.27 1.49
N GLY A 19 -4.68 -6.91 2.18
CA GLY A 19 -5.32 -6.32 3.36
C GLY A 19 -4.33 -5.97 4.46
N ASN A 20 -3.43 -6.91 4.81
CA ASN A 20 -2.41 -6.67 5.84
C ASN A 20 -1.44 -5.55 5.45
N ILE A 21 -1.02 -5.49 4.19
CA ILE A 21 -0.16 -4.43 3.69
C ILE A 21 -0.84 -3.07 3.83
N ILE A 22 -2.10 -2.95 3.40
CA ILE A 22 -2.88 -1.71 3.53
C ILE A 22 -3.01 -1.30 5.00
N THR A 23 -3.35 -2.25 5.87
CA THR A 23 -3.50 -2.00 7.32
C THR A 23 -2.17 -1.54 7.95
N LEU A 24 -1.05 -2.14 7.57
CA LEU A 24 0.28 -1.75 8.07
C LEU A 24 0.67 -0.35 7.59
N ILE A 25 0.41 -0.02 6.32
CA ILE A 25 0.62 1.33 5.77
C ILE A 25 -0.24 2.34 6.54
N TYR A 26 -1.50 2.01 6.82
CA TYR A 26 -2.41 2.88 7.59
C TYR A 26 -1.90 3.12 9.02
N PHE A 27 -1.33 2.11 9.67
CA PHE A 27 -0.72 2.25 10.99
C PHE A 27 0.65 2.97 10.96
N GLY A 28 1.16 3.32 9.78
CA GLY A 28 2.42 4.04 9.62
C GLY A 28 3.65 3.15 9.65
N ALA A 29 3.48 1.84 9.44
CA ALA A 29 4.60 0.93 9.29
C ALA A 29 5.32 1.21 7.97
N LYS A 30 6.66 1.16 8.02
CA LYS A 30 7.49 1.17 6.83
C LYS A 30 7.42 -0.17 6.13
N VAL A 31 6.77 -0.21 4.96
CA VAL A 31 6.55 -1.45 4.22
C VAL A 31 7.55 -1.61 3.08
N PHE A 32 8.24 -2.75 3.07
CA PHE A 32 9.16 -3.17 2.03
C PHE A 32 8.54 -4.33 1.23
N LEU A 33 8.50 -4.18 -0.10
CA LEU A 33 7.91 -5.13 -1.05
C LEU A 33 8.89 -5.42 -2.19
N SER A 34 8.61 -6.46 -2.98
CA SER A 34 9.38 -6.73 -4.19
C SER A 34 8.99 -5.76 -5.29
N GLU A 35 9.95 -5.23 -6.06
CA GLU A 35 9.62 -4.46 -7.28
C GLU A 35 8.88 -5.30 -8.33
N LYS A 36 9.05 -6.63 -8.28
CA LYS A 36 8.35 -7.57 -9.16
C LYS A 36 6.89 -7.79 -8.73
N ASN A 37 6.51 -7.31 -7.55
CA ASN A 37 5.14 -7.41 -7.08
C ASN A 37 4.27 -6.33 -7.74
N THR A 38 3.24 -6.73 -8.47
CA THR A 38 2.31 -5.81 -9.13
C THR A 38 1.48 -4.96 -8.16
N PHE A 39 1.47 -5.28 -6.86
CA PHE A 39 0.89 -4.42 -5.83
C PHE A 39 1.85 -3.30 -5.41
N TYR A 40 3.16 -3.55 -5.33
CA TYR A 40 4.17 -2.49 -5.13
C TYR A 40 4.05 -1.43 -6.22
N GLN A 41 3.97 -1.87 -7.48
CA GLN A 41 3.80 -0.97 -8.63
C GLN A 41 2.52 -0.13 -8.53
N TYR A 42 1.41 -0.75 -8.13
CA TYR A 42 0.15 -0.05 -7.89
C TYR A 42 0.27 1.00 -6.78
N LEU A 43 0.82 0.63 -5.62
CA LEU A 43 1.01 1.54 -4.48
C LEU A 43 1.87 2.75 -4.87
N LYS A 44 2.98 2.53 -5.58
CA LYS A 44 3.82 3.63 -6.10
C LYS A 44 3.05 4.51 -7.09
N LYS A 45 2.22 3.93 -7.96
CA LYS A 45 1.42 4.66 -8.95
C LYS A 45 0.39 5.60 -8.29
N ILE A 46 -0.25 5.17 -7.21
CA ILE A 46 -1.22 6.00 -6.46
C ILE A 46 -0.56 6.97 -5.47
N GLY A 47 0.78 6.97 -5.39
CA GLY A 47 1.55 7.87 -4.55
C GLY A 47 1.84 7.38 -3.14
N ILE A 48 1.48 6.15 -2.77
CA ILE A 48 1.81 5.62 -1.44
C ILE A 48 3.33 5.45 -1.29
N ILE A 49 3.83 5.83 -0.11
CA ILE A 49 5.22 5.67 0.29
C ILE A 49 5.48 4.22 0.72
N VAL A 50 5.96 3.40 -0.22
CA VAL A 50 6.50 2.05 0.01
C VAL A 50 7.90 1.90 -0.61
N TYR A 51 8.64 0.90 -0.14
CA TYR A 51 10.05 0.68 -0.46
C TYR A 51 10.28 -0.68 -1.11
N SER A 52 11.32 -0.79 -1.93
CA SER A 52 11.82 -2.06 -2.44
C SER A 52 12.72 -2.72 -1.41
N TYR A 53 12.48 -3.99 -1.06
CA TYR A 53 13.48 -4.70 -0.25
C TYR A 53 14.75 -5.05 -1.03
N GLU A 54 14.69 -5.11 -2.36
CA GLU A 54 15.87 -5.39 -3.19
C GLU A 54 16.83 -4.20 -3.28
N LYS A 55 16.32 -2.96 -3.20
CA LYS A 55 17.12 -1.74 -3.39
C LYS A 55 17.25 -0.88 -2.13
N ASP A 56 16.19 -0.78 -1.34
CA ASP A 56 16.09 0.20 -0.26
C ASP A 56 16.33 -0.40 1.12
N LEU A 57 16.32 -1.73 1.27
CA LEU A 57 16.52 -2.38 2.58
C LEU A 57 17.99 -2.39 2.97
N ASN A 58 18.32 -1.62 4.00
CA ASN A 58 19.66 -1.53 4.60
C ASN A 58 19.54 -1.03 6.06
N ASN A 59 20.66 -1.00 6.78
CA ASN A 59 20.66 -0.62 8.20
C ASN A 59 20.12 0.81 8.44
N ALA A 60 20.40 1.75 7.53
CA ALA A 60 19.90 3.12 7.65
C ALA A 60 18.39 3.20 7.41
N SER A 61 17.86 2.44 6.46
CA SER A 61 16.43 2.45 6.14
C SER A 61 15.57 1.77 7.19
N ILE A 62 16.14 0.81 7.94
CA ILE A 62 15.51 0.19 9.12
C ILE A 62 15.45 1.19 10.29
N ASN A 63 16.50 1.97 10.50
CA ASN A 63 16.54 2.94 11.60
C ASN A 63 15.70 4.20 11.34
N ASN A 64 15.43 4.52 10.07
CA ASN A 64 14.61 5.66 9.67
C ASN A 64 13.13 5.27 9.51
N ILE A 65 12.36 5.42 10.58
CA ILE A 65 10.90 5.19 10.61
C ILE A 65 10.18 6.41 10.03
N HIS A 66 9.00 6.21 9.46
CA HIS A 66 8.18 7.31 8.94
C HIS A 66 7.88 8.37 10.00
N ASN A 67 7.98 9.63 9.59
CA ASN A 67 7.53 10.74 10.41
C ASN A 67 6.00 10.88 10.33
N HIS A 68 5.42 11.69 11.23
CA HIS A 68 3.97 11.86 11.29
C HIS A 68 3.35 12.38 9.98
N GLN A 69 4.06 13.23 9.23
CA GLN A 69 3.58 13.80 7.97
C GLN A 69 3.48 12.75 6.86
N GLU A 70 4.47 11.85 6.76
CA GLU A 70 4.46 10.73 5.81
C GLU A 70 3.32 9.74 6.10
N ILE A 71 3.06 9.48 7.38
CA ILE A 71 1.97 8.61 7.82
C ILE A 71 0.62 9.23 7.44
N GLU A 72 0.39 10.50 7.76
CA GLU A 72 -0.85 11.20 7.40
C GLU A 72 -1.03 11.32 5.89
N TYR A 73 0.05 11.54 5.14
CA TYR A 73 0.03 11.55 3.68
C TYR A 73 -0.45 10.20 3.12
N ASN A 74 0.13 9.08 3.58
CA ASN A 74 -0.29 7.75 3.18
C ASN A 74 -1.76 7.47 3.56
N ARG A 75 -2.19 7.86 4.77
CA ARG A 75 -3.59 7.72 5.21
C ARG A 75 -4.54 8.46 4.28
N ASN A 76 -4.23 9.69 3.92
CA ASN A 76 -5.07 10.50 3.02
C ASN A 76 -5.24 9.85 1.65
N ILE A 77 -4.17 9.30 1.08
CA ILE A 77 -4.24 8.56 -0.19
C ILE A 77 -5.10 7.30 -0.04
N LEU A 78 -4.87 6.51 1.02
CA LEU A 78 -5.68 5.31 1.27
C LEU A 78 -7.17 5.65 1.44
N TYR A 79 -7.51 6.71 2.16
CA TYR A 79 -8.90 7.16 2.28
C TYR A 79 -9.48 7.58 0.94
N LYS A 80 -8.72 8.31 0.11
CA LYS A 80 -9.17 8.72 -1.22
C LYS A 80 -9.41 7.54 -2.14
N GLU A 81 -8.54 6.53 -2.11
CA GLU A 81 -8.65 5.36 -2.98
C GLU A 81 -9.70 4.34 -2.51
N LEU A 82 -9.85 4.16 -1.19
CA LEU A 82 -10.65 3.07 -0.59
C LEU A 82 -11.97 3.55 0.02
N ASN A 83 -12.35 4.82 -0.14
CA ASN A 83 -13.64 5.28 0.38
C ASN A 83 -14.81 4.58 -0.33
N LYS A 84 -15.93 4.49 0.41
CA LYS A 84 -17.15 3.82 -0.06
C LYS A 84 -17.64 4.35 -1.41
N LYS A 85 -17.59 5.66 -1.63
CA LYS A 85 -18.10 6.30 -2.85
C LYS A 85 -17.28 5.86 -4.06
N THR A 86 -15.95 5.95 -3.98
CA THR A 86 -15.02 5.50 -5.03
C THR A 86 -15.21 4.02 -5.33
N LEU A 87 -15.36 3.18 -4.30
CA LEU A 87 -15.60 1.74 -4.50
C LEU A 87 -16.95 1.46 -5.19
N GLN A 88 -18.01 2.18 -4.81
CA GLN A 88 -19.32 2.07 -5.44
C GLN A 88 -19.29 2.49 -6.91
N GLU A 89 -18.61 3.59 -7.22
CA GLU A 89 -18.45 4.09 -8.60
C GLU A 89 -17.67 3.09 -9.46
N GLN A 90 -16.55 2.56 -8.96
CA GLN A 90 -15.75 1.56 -9.68
C GLN A 90 -16.54 0.27 -9.94
N LEU A 91 -17.32 -0.20 -8.95
CA LEU A 91 -18.15 -1.38 -9.10
C LEU A 91 -19.26 -1.15 -10.13
N LYS A 92 -19.93 0.01 -10.08
CA LYS A 92 -20.98 0.37 -11.03
C LYS A 92 -20.44 0.39 -12.46
N LEU A 93 -19.32 1.07 -12.70
CA LEU A 93 -18.66 1.12 -14.01
C LEU A 93 -18.26 -0.28 -14.51
N SER A 94 -17.78 -1.13 -13.61
CA SER A 94 -17.40 -2.50 -13.97
C SER A 94 -18.61 -3.34 -14.42
N ILE A 95 -19.76 -3.16 -13.78
CA ILE A 95 -21.01 -3.83 -14.17
C ILE A 95 -21.53 -3.30 -15.50
N GLU A 96 -21.54 -1.97 -15.69
CA GLU A 96 -21.97 -1.34 -16.95
C GLU A 96 -21.13 -1.83 -18.14
N ASN A 97 -19.81 -1.92 -17.99
CA ASN A 97 -18.91 -2.43 -19.04
C ASN A 97 -19.14 -3.90 -19.40
N LEU A 98 -19.67 -4.72 -18.47
CA LEU A 98 -20.02 -6.12 -18.75
C LEU A 98 -21.32 -6.26 -19.54
N HIS A 99 -22.24 -5.29 -19.44
CA HIS A 99 -23.50 -5.30 -20.20
C HIS A 99 -23.36 -4.78 -21.64
N HIS A 100 -22.21 -4.19 -21.99
CA HIS A 100 -21.88 -3.74 -23.34
C HIS A 100 -21.04 -4.75 -24.15
N VAL A 101 -20.91 -5.99 -23.66
CA VAL A 101 -20.29 -7.14 -24.36
C VAL A 101 -21.38 -8.15 -24.72
#